data_AF-A0A8J4SMR8-F1
#
_entry.id   AF-A0A8J4SMR8-F1
#
_cell.length_a   1.000
_cell.length_b   1.000
_cell.length_c   1.000
_cell.angle_alpha   90.00
_cell.angle_beta   90.00
_cell.angle_gamma   90.00
#
_symmetry.space_group_name_H-M   'P 1'
#
loop_
_entity.id
_entity.type
_entity.pdbx_description
1 polymer ?
#
loop_
_entity_poly.entity_id
_entity_poly.type
_entity_poly.pdbx_seq_one_letter_code
_entity_poly.pdbx_strand_id
1 'polypeptide(L)'
;MTNIETFGKITDHQEKAQEIITQIKQDVADVTEAVKAVKPEEKKKVYVEFSPGWTVGKGEFMDELITLAGGTNIASDKESWYEINEENVIASNPDVILYANDVIDENSKTLDQIIKARSGWDQITAVKNDAVIGLDANLLSRPGPRVTQVYGSAGIVLLVLTVLICTGIGSVALPVRDIAGILLHRIPWLGDWIVPDWNTAAEQIIWKVRFPRVLLAVLVGASLAIAGTGFQGVLRNPLADPFTLGVSSGASVGAAFLIFFGLQYALIGIWTLPLVAFLTGVITLWFVLALAREGRKIPTHSLILAGVVMQSFLGAVVSFLSTMSKQTINEIIYWTMGSLSLRGWSYTAILFPYFVLGLIFLWSRARSLNVLALGERQAAHIGVRVDGLKLSVLAVGTLLTAGAVSVSGVIGFVGLVIPHILRLIVGPDYRLLVPLSAIGGAIFMVWADTIARTLLAPTEIPLGVVTAFVGAPFFAYLLHRNKKLRKGMMP
;
A
#
# COMPACT_ATOMS: atom_id res chain seq x y z
N MET A 1 -1.50 -4.04 28.60
CA MET A 1 -2.73 -4.85 28.73
C MET A 1 -4.01 -4.05 28.46
N THR A 2 -4.02 -2.72 28.69
CA THR A 2 -5.14 -1.80 28.47
C THR A 2 -5.79 -1.87 27.07
N ASN A 3 -4.99 -2.16 26.04
CA ASN A 3 -5.51 -2.34 24.67
C ASN A 3 -6.43 -3.57 24.56
N ILE A 4 -6.13 -4.67 25.24
CA ILE A 4 -6.92 -5.92 25.20
C ILE A 4 -8.29 -5.68 25.85
N GLU A 5 -8.32 -4.96 26.98
CA GLU A 5 -9.58 -4.54 27.63
C GLU A 5 -10.41 -3.64 26.73
N THR A 6 -9.75 -2.70 26.04
CA THR A 6 -10.41 -1.77 25.12
C THR A 6 -11.01 -2.53 23.93
N PHE A 7 -10.29 -3.49 23.36
CA PHE A 7 -10.84 -4.35 22.30
C PHE A 7 -12.02 -5.18 22.81
N GLY A 8 -11.92 -5.80 24.00
CA GLY A 8 -13.02 -6.53 24.62
C GLY A 8 -14.28 -5.67 24.78
N LYS A 9 -14.14 -4.39 25.12
CA LYS A 9 -15.28 -3.45 25.19
C LYS A 9 -15.85 -3.11 23.81
N ILE A 10 -15.00 -2.88 22.82
CA ILE A 10 -15.44 -2.50 21.45
C ILE A 10 -16.11 -3.68 20.74
N THR A 11 -15.66 -4.91 20.98
CA THR A 11 -16.19 -6.10 20.30
C THR A 11 -17.26 -6.84 21.10
N ASP A 12 -17.65 -6.35 22.28
CA ASP A 12 -18.57 -7.01 23.21
C ASP A 12 -18.11 -8.43 23.65
N HIS A 13 -16.83 -8.51 24.03
CA HIS A 13 -16.16 -9.75 24.50
C HIS A 13 -15.28 -9.45 25.73
N GLN A 14 -15.85 -8.77 26.71
CA GLN A 14 -15.14 -8.26 27.90
C GLN A 14 -14.67 -9.41 28.81
N GLU A 15 -15.47 -10.48 28.97
CA GLU A 15 -15.09 -11.67 29.74
C GLU A 15 -13.87 -12.37 29.13
N LYS A 16 -13.88 -12.66 27.82
CA LYS A 16 -12.73 -13.28 27.13
C LYS A 16 -11.48 -12.40 27.19
N ALA A 17 -11.65 -11.08 27.09
CA ALA A 17 -10.54 -10.15 27.25
C ALA A 17 -9.93 -10.23 28.65
N GLN A 18 -10.75 -10.33 29.70
CA GLN A 18 -10.27 -10.50 31.07
C GLN A 18 -9.62 -11.86 31.32
N GLU A 19 -10.17 -12.93 30.73
CA GLU A 19 -9.58 -14.27 30.79
C GLU A 19 -8.16 -14.27 30.20
N ILE A 20 -7.98 -13.69 29.01
CA ILE A 20 -6.66 -13.56 28.35
C ILE A 20 -5.71 -12.71 29.20
N ILE A 21 -6.18 -11.59 29.76
CA ILE A 21 -5.34 -10.73 30.61
C ILE A 21 -4.89 -11.46 31.87
N THR A 22 -5.80 -12.22 32.48
CA THR A 22 -5.51 -13.02 33.67
C THR A 22 -4.48 -14.08 33.34
N GLN A 23 -4.65 -14.81 32.23
CA GLN A 23 -3.69 -15.81 31.79
C GLN A 23 -2.30 -15.20 31.54
N ILE A 24 -2.21 -14.08 30.80
CA ILE A 24 -0.90 -13.44 30.53
C ILE A 24 -0.24 -12.98 31.82
N LYS A 25 -1.00 -12.43 32.78
CA LYS A 25 -0.44 -12.04 34.08
C LYS A 25 0.05 -13.23 34.88
N GLN A 26 -0.70 -14.33 34.85
CA GLN A 26 -0.33 -15.60 35.48
C GLN A 26 0.98 -16.13 34.86
N ASP A 27 1.06 -16.23 33.54
CA ASP A 27 2.24 -16.73 32.83
C ASP A 27 3.49 -15.89 33.14
N VAL A 28 3.35 -14.56 33.17
CA VAL A 28 4.46 -13.65 33.54
C VAL A 28 4.84 -13.83 35.01
N ALA A 29 3.86 -13.96 35.91
CA ALA A 29 4.11 -14.18 37.33
C ALA A 29 4.83 -15.51 37.56
N ASP A 30 4.36 -16.60 36.95
CA ASP A 30 4.94 -17.93 37.07
C ASP A 30 6.41 -17.95 36.61
N VAL A 31 6.72 -17.31 35.48
CA VAL A 31 8.09 -17.18 34.99
C VAL A 31 8.95 -16.32 35.93
N THR A 32 8.46 -15.13 36.32
CA THR A 32 9.23 -14.21 37.17
C THR A 32 9.46 -14.77 38.58
N GLU A 33 8.51 -15.53 39.12
CA GLU A 33 8.63 -16.20 40.41
C GLU A 33 9.62 -17.36 40.35
N ALA A 34 9.56 -18.20 39.31
CA ALA A 34 10.48 -19.31 39.10
C ALA A 34 11.95 -18.86 39.04
N VAL A 35 12.20 -17.68 38.49
CA VAL A 35 13.57 -17.16 38.32
C VAL A 35 14.00 -16.18 39.42
N LYS A 36 13.11 -15.82 40.34
CA LYS A 36 13.38 -14.84 41.40
C LYS A 36 14.49 -15.26 42.36
N ALA A 37 14.62 -16.57 42.59
CA ALA A 37 15.63 -17.15 43.48
C ALA A 37 16.99 -17.36 42.82
N VAL A 38 17.10 -17.17 41.49
CA VAL A 38 18.34 -17.38 40.73
C VAL A 38 19.33 -16.28 41.07
N LYS A 39 20.50 -16.66 41.58
CA LYS A 39 21.56 -15.71 41.92
C LYS A 39 22.17 -15.10 40.66
N PRO A 40 22.72 -13.88 40.71
CA PRO A 40 23.35 -13.23 39.55
C PRO A 40 24.41 -14.10 38.85
N GLU A 41 25.18 -14.86 39.63
CA GLU A 41 26.22 -15.79 39.16
C GLU A 41 25.70 -17.07 38.48
N GLU A 42 24.42 -17.40 38.68
CA GLU A 42 23.75 -18.56 38.09
C GLU A 42 22.93 -18.19 36.84
N LYS A 43 22.80 -16.88 36.56
CA LYS A 43 22.06 -16.38 35.40
C LYS A 43 22.76 -16.76 34.10
N LYS A 44 22.00 -17.33 33.19
CA LYS A 44 22.48 -17.71 31.86
C LYS A 44 22.77 -16.47 31.02
N LYS A 45 23.94 -16.43 30.39
CA LYS A 45 24.30 -15.41 29.41
C LYS A 45 23.62 -15.73 28.08
N VAL A 46 22.83 -14.78 27.56
CA VAL A 46 22.06 -14.96 26.34
C VAL A 46 22.57 -14.01 25.28
N TYR A 47 22.80 -14.55 24.09
CA TYR A 47 23.10 -13.80 22.87
C TYR A 47 21.92 -13.92 21.91
N VAL A 48 21.48 -12.80 21.31
CA VAL A 48 20.42 -12.79 20.32
C VAL A 48 20.97 -12.29 19.00
N GLU A 49 20.79 -13.07 17.93
CA GLU A 49 21.22 -12.70 16.59
C GLU A 49 20.01 -12.59 15.66
N PHE A 50 19.68 -11.36 15.25
CA PHE A 50 18.58 -11.11 14.34
C PHE A 50 19.01 -11.21 12.88
N SER A 51 20.22 -10.77 12.56
CA SER A 51 20.86 -10.85 11.26
C SER A 51 22.36 -11.07 11.49
N PRO A 52 23.15 -11.58 10.54
CA PRO A 52 24.57 -11.83 10.75
C PRO A 52 25.29 -10.64 11.40
N GLY A 53 25.78 -10.82 12.63
CA GLY A 53 26.50 -9.79 13.40
C GLY A 53 25.62 -8.74 14.10
N TRP A 54 24.30 -8.76 13.92
CA TRP A 54 23.38 -7.79 14.54
C TRP A 54 22.69 -8.36 15.78
N THR A 55 22.83 -7.63 16.88
CA THR A 55 22.29 -8.00 18.19
C THR A 55 21.48 -6.87 18.82
N VAL A 56 20.86 -7.18 19.97
CA VAL A 56 19.93 -6.30 20.68
C VAL A 56 20.55 -5.80 21.98
N GLY A 57 20.60 -4.49 22.14
CA GLY A 57 21.10 -3.81 23.33
C GLY A 57 20.05 -3.58 24.40
N LYS A 58 20.47 -2.88 25.45
CA LYS A 58 19.69 -2.54 26.64
C LYS A 58 18.42 -1.75 26.30
N GLY A 59 17.31 -2.09 26.97
CA GLY A 59 16.05 -1.35 26.90
C GLY A 59 15.18 -1.68 25.68
N GLU A 60 15.61 -2.62 24.84
CA GLU A 60 14.80 -3.17 23.75
C GLU A 60 13.97 -4.38 24.23
N PHE A 61 12.92 -4.72 23.49
CA PHE A 61 11.97 -5.77 23.89
C PHE A 61 12.63 -7.12 24.22
N MET A 62 13.63 -7.54 23.44
CA MET A 62 14.33 -8.81 23.69
C MET A 62 15.22 -8.77 24.93
N ASP A 63 15.81 -7.62 25.24
CA ASP A 63 16.59 -7.42 26.47
C ASP A 63 15.69 -7.51 27.71
N GLU A 64 14.50 -6.90 27.64
CA GLU A 64 13.47 -7.02 28.68
C GLU A 64 13.04 -8.48 28.88
N LEU A 65 12.78 -9.22 27.80
CA LEU A 65 12.39 -10.63 27.88
C LEU A 65 13.49 -11.52 28.48
N ILE A 66 14.74 -11.32 28.06
CA ILE A 66 15.88 -12.06 28.62
C ILE A 66 15.99 -11.80 30.12
N THR A 67 15.90 -10.53 30.52
CA THR A 67 15.99 -10.12 31.93
C THR A 67 14.83 -10.69 32.75
N LEU A 68 13.61 -10.68 32.19
CA LEU A 68 12.41 -11.20 32.83
C LEU A 68 12.45 -12.72 32.99
N ALA A 69 13.08 -13.42 32.05
CA ALA A 69 13.36 -14.85 32.11
C ALA A 69 14.58 -15.21 32.99
N GLY A 70 15.16 -14.26 33.72
CA GLY A 70 16.29 -14.49 34.62
C GLY A 70 17.65 -14.66 33.92
N GLY A 71 17.74 -14.35 32.63
CA GLY A 71 18.99 -14.34 31.86
C GLY A 71 19.74 -13.00 31.97
N THR A 72 20.94 -12.97 31.41
CA THR A 72 21.75 -11.76 31.24
C THR A 72 22.07 -11.59 29.76
N ASN A 73 21.63 -10.47 29.16
CA ASN A 73 21.97 -10.14 27.78
C ASN A 73 23.45 -9.74 27.68
N ILE A 74 24.22 -10.43 26.84
CA ILE A 74 25.65 -10.14 26.66
C ILE A 74 25.89 -8.78 25.97
N ALA A 75 24.87 -8.24 25.31
CA ALA A 75 24.88 -6.98 24.58
C ALA A 75 24.26 -5.80 25.38
N SER A 76 24.06 -5.97 26.68
CA SER A 76 23.44 -4.96 27.55
C SER A 76 24.31 -3.73 27.84
N ASP A 77 25.54 -3.69 27.31
CA ASP A 77 26.48 -2.58 27.41
C ASP A 77 26.14 -1.41 26.47
N LYS A 78 25.40 -1.67 25.39
CA LYS A 78 24.95 -0.64 24.45
C LYS A 78 23.44 -0.55 24.41
N GLU A 79 22.92 0.60 23.98
CA GLU A 79 21.49 0.82 23.77
C GLU A 79 21.08 0.47 22.33
N SER A 80 19.83 0.02 22.16
CA SER A 80 19.21 -0.30 20.88
C SER A 80 19.92 -1.39 20.06
N TRP A 81 19.57 -1.52 18.77
CA TRP A 81 20.14 -2.52 17.86
C TRP A 81 21.51 -2.07 17.34
N TYR A 82 22.50 -2.96 17.39
CA TYR A 82 23.84 -2.65 16.90
C TYR A 82 24.59 -3.89 16.39
N GLU A 83 25.64 -3.62 15.62
CA GLU A 83 26.55 -4.64 15.13
C GLU A 83 27.60 -4.98 16.18
N ILE A 84 27.67 -6.26 16.58
CA ILE A 84 28.63 -6.77 17.55
C ILE A 84 29.74 -7.55 16.82
N ASN A 85 30.98 -7.30 17.24
CA ASN A 85 32.13 -8.05 16.72
C ASN A 85 32.11 -9.50 17.24
N GLU A 86 32.38 -10.47 16.37
CA GLU A 86 32.40 -11.90 16.70
C GLU A 86 33.38 -12.23 17.85
N GLU A 87 34.52 -11.54 17.91
CA GLU A 87 35.49 -11.70 19.01
C GLU A 87 34.89 -11.36 20.39
N ASN A 88 34.01 -10.35 20.45
CA ASN A 88 33.33 -9.96 21.69
C ASN A 88 32.30 -11.02 22.12
N VAL A 89 31.63 -11.66 21.15
CA VAL A 89 30.68 -12.76 21.42
C VAL A 89 31.43 -13.96 21.99
N ILE A 90 32.57 -14.32 21.38
CA ILE A 90 33.46 -15.40 21.85
C ILE A 90 33.96 -15.10 23.27
N ALA A 91 34.47 -13.88 23.51
CA ALA A 91 34.99 -13.47 24.82
C ALA A 91 33.91 -13.47 25.91
N SER A 92 32.68 -13.11 25.55
CA SER A 92 31.53 -13.11 26.48
C SER A 92 31.07 -14.51 26.86
N ASN A 93 31.32 -15.49 25.99
CA ASN A 93 30.99 -16.91 26.11
C ASN A 93 29.53 -17.16 26.55
N PRO A 94 28.53 -16.90 25.68
CA PRO A 94 27.13 -17.08 26.03
C PRO A 94 26.78 -18.56 26.30
N ASP A 95 25.84 -18.76 27.22
CA ASP A 95 25.25 -20.07 27.54
C ASP A 95 24.15 -20.47 26.56
N VAL A 96 23.45 -19.49 25.96
CA VAL A 96 22.34 -19.70 25.01
C VAL A 96 22.47 -18.70 23.86
N ILE A 97 22.29 -19.18 22.63
CA ILE A 97 22.19 -18.34 21.43
C ILE A 97 20.77 -18.44 20.89
N LEU A 98 20.09 -17.31 20.77
CA LEU A 98 18.77 -17.18 20.15
C LEU A 98 18.94 -16.57 18.76
N TYR A 99 18.35 -17.16 17.73
CA TYR A 99 18.49 -16.64 16.36
C TYR A 99 17.15 -16.62 15.61
N ALA A 100 17.04 -15.75 14.60
CA ALA A 100 15.85 -15.68 13.76
C ALA A 100 15.83 -16.79 12.69
N ASN A 101 14.85 -17.70 12.77
CA ASN A 101 14.72 -18.88 11.89
C ASN A 101 14.55 -18.55 10.41
N ASP A 102 13.88 -17.45 10.11
CA ASP A 102 13.50 -17.08 8.74
C ASP A 102 14.59 -16.28 8.02
N VAL A 103 15.74 -16.08 8.67
CA VAL A 103 16.86 -15.31 8.14
C VAL A 103 17.83 -16.26 7.45
N ILE A 104 17.99 -16.02 6.16
CA ILE A 104 18.83 -16.80 5.26
C ILE A 104 19.84 -15.85 4.65
N ASP A 105 21.12 -16.24 4.68
CA ASP A 105 22.20 -15.49 4.03
C ASP A 105 22.15 -15.63 2.50
N GLU A 106 22.93 -14.80 1.81
CA GLU A 106 23.13 -14.74 0.36
C GLU A 106 23.41 -16.13 -0.25
N ASN A 107 24.00 -17.05 0.52
CA ASN A 107 24.32 -18.43 0.13
C ASN A 107 23.21 -19.45 0.38
N SER A 108 21.98 -19.02 0.65
CA SER A 108 20.86 -19.90 1.07
C SER A 108 21.13 -20.70 2.35
N LYS A 109 22.09 -20.25 3.16
CA LYS A 109 22.38 -20.85 4.47
C LYS A 109 21.47 -20.23 5.52
N THR A 110 20.83 -21.08 6.32
CA THR A 110 20.07 -20.59 7.48
C THR A 110 21.02 -20.00 8.51
N LEU A 111 20.53 -19.08 9.33
CA LEU A 111 21.33 -18.48 10.39
C LEU A 111 21.94 -19.54 11.35
N ASP A 112 21.26 -20.66 11.59
CA ASP A 112 21.81 -21.84 12.29
C ASP A 112 23.09 -22.39 11.62
N GLN A 113 23.05 -22.58 10.30
CA GLN A 113 24.19 -23.10 9.54
C GLN A 113 25.36 -22.11 9.53
N ILE A 114 25.07 -20.81 9.54
CA ILE A 114 26.10 -19.75 9.60
C ILE A 114 26.75 -19.77 10.98
N ILE A 115 25.95 -19.74 12.04
CA ILE A 115 26.41 -19.76 13.44
C ILE A 115 27.30 -20.98 13.69
N LYS A 116 26.90 -22.17 13.24
CA LYS A 116 27.67 -23.41 13.38
C LYS A 116 28.93 -23.47 12.51
N ALA A 117 29.00 -22.69 11.43
CA ALA A 117 30.15 -22.66 10.52
C ALA A 117 31.19 -21.59 10.87
N ARG A 118 30.93 -20.70 11.83
CA ARG A 118 31.86 -19.65 12.24
C ARG A 118 33.10 -20.23 12.92
N SER A 119 34.26 -19.74 12.53
CA SER A 119 35.54 -20.17 13.09
C SER A 119 35.66 -19.71 14.54
N GLY A 120 36.06 -20.60 15.45
CA GLY A 120 36.23 -20.26 16.86
C GLY A 120 34.91 -20.11 17.64
N TRP A 121 33.78 -20.53 17.09
CA TRP A 121 32.51 -20.59 17.83
C TRP A 121 32.27 -21.97 18.47
N ASP A 122 33.03 -22.98 18.06
CA ASP A 122 33.09 -24.33 18.64
C ASP A 122 33.54 -24.32 20.11
N GLN A 123 34.21 -23.25 20.56
CA GLN A 123 34.60 -23.04 21.96
C GLN A 123 33.48 -22.46 22.84
N ILE A 124 32.43 -21.86 22.25
CA ILE A 124 31.33 -21.21 22.98
C ILE A 124 30.45 -22.25 23.68
N THR A 125 30.10 -22.00 24.94
CA THR A 125 29.28 -22.91 25.77
C THR A 125 27.93 -23.25 25.12
N ALA A 126 27.24 -22.26 24.54
CA ALA A 126 25.98 -22.48 23.83
C ALA A 126 26.10 -23.48 22.67
N VAL A 127 27.17 -23.37 21.86
CA VAL A 127 27.40 -24.25 20.70
C VAL A 127 27.78 -25.66 21.16
N LYS A 128 28.62 -25.79 22.19
CA LYS A 128 29.01 -27.09 22.77
C LYS A 128 27.84 -27.88 23.34
N ASN A 129 26.87 -27.19 23.92
CA ASN A 129 25.72 -27.80 24.59
C ASN A 129 24.48 -27.90 23.68
N ASP A 130 24.62 -27.61 22.38
CA ASP A 130 23.50 -27.54 21.41
C ASP A 130 22.37 -26.59 21.85
N ALA A 131 22.71 -25.53 22.57
CA ALA A 131 21.81 -24.48 23.05
C ALA A 131 21.73 -23.30 22.06
N VAL A 132 21.68 -23.62 20.77
CA VAL A 132 21.48 -22.68 19.65
C VAL A 132 20.03 -22.82 19.21
N ILE A 133 19.17 -21.92 19.69
CA ILE A 133 17.71 -22.06 19.61
C ILE A 133 17.14 -21.08 18.61
N GLY A 134 16.46 -21.63 17.61
CA GLY A 134 15.77 -20.89 16.59
C GLY A 134 14.42 -20.36 17.04
N LEU A 135 14.20 -19.06 16.93
CA LEU A 135 12.93 -18.39 17.18
C LEU A 135 12.29 -17.93 15.87
N ASP A 136 10.95 -17.96 15.81
CA ASP A 136 10.19 -17.35 14.71
C ASP A 136 10.60 -15.86 14.59
N ALA A 137 10.94 -15.40 13.39
CA ALA A 137 11.40 -14.02 13.20
C ALA A 137 10.31 -13.00 13.58
N ASN A 138 9.03 -13.38 13.52
CA ASN A 138 7.91 -12.57 13.96
C ASN A 138 7.79 -12.49 15.49
N LEU A 139 8.48 -13.34 16.26
CA LEU A 139 8.57 -13.20 17.73
C LEU A 139 9.70 -12.26 18.12
N LEU A 140 10.83 -12.33 17.39
CA LEU A 140 11.99 -11.44 17.57
C LEU A 140 11.73 -10.02 17.05
N SER A 141 11.04 -9.91 15.91
CA SER A 141 10.64 -8.66 15.27
C SER A 141 9.12 -8.59 15.20
N ARG A 142 8.47 -8.30 16.33
CA ARG A 142 7.09 -7.79 16.27
C ARG A 142 7.15 -6.29 16.00
N PRO A 143 6.90 -5.79 14.78
CA PRO A 143 6.55 -4.39 14.61
C PRO A 143 5.31 -4.14 15.46
N GLY A 144 5.49 -3.49 16.60
CA GLY A 144 4.40 -3.20 17.52
C GLY A 144 3.33 -2.35 16.83
N PRO A 145 2.09 -2.30 17.38
CA PRO A 145 1.01 -1.46 16.85
C PRO A 145 1.36 0.03 16.75
N ARG A 146 2.44 0.48 17.40
CA ARG A 146 2.94 1.85 17.30
C ARG A 146 3.50 2.18 15.91
N VAL A 147 4.19 1.25 15.26
CA VAL A 147 4.81 1.49 13.94
C VAL A 147 3.75 1.71 12.86
N THR A 148 2.66 0.95 12.93
CA THR A 148 1.53 1.09 12.00
C THR A 148 0.75 2.39 12.22
N GLN A 149 0.60 2.80 13.48
CA GLN A 149 0.04 4.11 13.86
C GLN A 149 0.94 5.27 13.41
N VAL A 150 2.27 5.12 13.49
CA VAL A 150 3.23 6.12 13.02
C VAL A 150 3.15 6.30 11.50
N TYR A 151 3.16 5.21 10.72
CA TYR A 151 3.02 5.32 9.26
C TYR A 151 1.67 5.90 8.84
N GLY A 152 0.59 5.50 9.51
CA GLY A 152 -0.76 6.03 9.24
C GLY A 152 -0.86 7.52 9.56
N SER A 153 -0.44 7.94 10.76
CA SER A 153 -0.49 9.34 11.19
C SER A 153 0.44 10.23 10.37
N ALA A 154 1.69 9.81 10.13
CA ALA A 154 2.62 10.53 9.28
C ALA A 154 2.10 10.67 7.84
N GLY A 155 1.49 9.61 7.29
CA GLY A 155 0.86 9.64 5.97
C GLY A 155 -0.30 10.63 5.87
N ILE A 156 -1.17 10.69 6.89
CA ILE A 156 -2.28 11.65 6.94
C ILE A 156 -1.75 13.09 7.01
N VAL A 157 -0.76 13.35 7.88
CA VAL A 157 -0.13 14.68 7.99
C VAL A 157 0.48 15.10 6.65
N LEU A 158 1.21 14.19 6.00
CA LEU A 158 1.81 14.45 4.69
C LEU A 158 0.75 14.72 3.61
N LEU A 159 -0.38 14.00 3.63
CA LEU A 159 -1.49 14.25 2.70
C LEU A 159 -2.11 15.63 2.92
N VAL A 160 -2.36 16.02 4.18
CA VAL A 160 -2.92 17.36 4.50
C VAL A 160 -1.96 18.45 4.02
N LEU A 161 -0.66 18.32 4.31
CA LEU A 161 0.35 19.27 3.84
C LEU A 161 0.40 19.33 2.31
N THR A 162 0.34 18.18 1.63
CA THR A 162 0.30 18.09 0.17
C THR A 162 -0.91 18.83 -0.39
N VAL A 163 -2.11 18.62 0.18
CA VAL A 163 -3.33 19.31 -0.26
C VAL A 163 -3.21 20.82 -0.07
N LEU A 164 -2.69 21.29 1.06
CA LEU A 164 -2.51 22.73 1.32
C LEU A 164 -1.53 23.37 0.34
N ILE A 165 -0.37 22.75 0.13
CA ILE A 165 0.69 23.25 -0.77
C ILE A 165 0.18 23.26 -2.22
N CYS A 166 -0.37 22.15 -2.70
CA CYS A 166 -0.79 22.00 -4.10
C CYS A 166 -2.05 22.81 -4.46
N THR A 167 -2.85 23.23 -3.46
CA THR A 167 -3.94 24.20 -3.65
C THR A 167 -3.40 25.62 -3.83
N GLY A 168 -2.27 25.95 -3.21
CA GLY A 168 -1.61 27.26 -3.36
C GLY A 168 -0.86 27.45 -4.67
N ILE A 169 -0.36 26.35 -5.24
CA ILE A 169 0.36 26.36 -6.51
C ILE A 169 -0.65 26.49 -7.68
N GLY A 170 -0.56 27.60 -8.42
CA GLY A 170 -1.35 27.85 -9.63
C GLY A 170 -1.02 29.21 -10.25
N SER A 171 -1.79 29.65 -11.26
CA SER A 171 -1.52 30.87 -12.04
C SER A 171 -1.49 32.18 -11.24
N VAL A 172 -2.02 32.15 -10.00
CA VAL A 172 -1.94 33.25 -9.02
C VAL A 172 -1.37 32.68 -7.73
N ALA A 173 -0.24 33.21 -7.26
CA ALA A 173 0.32 32.82 -5.97
C ALA A 173 -0.56 33.37 -4.85
N LEU A 174 -1.04 32.48 -3.97
CA LEU A 174 -1.83 32.85 -2.80
C LEU A 174 -1.10 32.40 -1.53
N PRO A 175 -1.04 33.23 -0.48
CA PRO A 175 -0.43 32.86 0.79
C PRO A 175 -1.07 31.60 1.37
N VAL A 176 -0.25 30.70 1.91
CA VAL A 176 -0.73 29.46 2.56
C VAL A 176 -1.69 29.76 3.72
N ARG A 177 -1.46 30.88 4.42
CA ARG A 177 -2.35 31.38 5.48
C ARG A 177 -3.77 31.62 4.97
N ASP A 178 -3.92 32.28 3.82
CA ASP A 178 -5.22 32.62 3.24
C ASP A 178 -5.94 31.36 2.77
N ILE A 179 -5.20 30.40 2.19
CA ILE A 179 -5.74 29.11 1.77
C ILE A 179 -6.26 28.31 2.96
N ALA A 180 -5.46 28.20 4.02
CA ALA A 180 -5.87 27.52 5.24
C ALA A 180 -7.08 28.21 5.88
N GLY A 181 -7.07 29.55 5.95
CA GLY A 181 -8.19 30.36 6.45
C GLY A 181 -9.47 30.12 5.65
N ILE A 182 -9.42 30.17 4.32
CA ILE A 182 -10.55 29.92 3.42
C ILE A 182 -11.12 28.51 3.61
N LEU A 183 -10.25 27.50 3.68
CA LEU A 183 -10.68 26.10 3.85
C LEU A 183 -11.32 25.88 5.22
N LEU A 184 -10.70 26.39 6.30
CA LEU A 184 -11.22 26.26 7.66
C LEU A 184 -12.52 27.05 7.84
N HIS A 185 -12.67 28.22 7.20
CA HIS A 185 -13.90 29.01 7.23
C HIS A 185 -15.10 28.29 6.59
N ARG A 186 -14.85 27.37 5.66
CA ARG A 186 -15.89 26.55 5.01
C ARG A 186 -16.22 25.27 5.77
N ILE A 187 -15.48 24.92 6.82
CA ILE A 187 -15.81 23.78 7.68
C ILE A 187 -16.94 24.19 8.63
N PRO A 188 -18.08 23.47 8.64
CA PRO A 188 -19.13 23.72 9.61
C PRO A 188 -18.55 23.72 11.02
N TRP A 189 -18.87 24.75 11.83
CA TRP A 189 -18.58 24.88 13.26
C TRP A 189 -17.18 25.42 13.59
N LEU A 190 -16.23 25.37 12.64
CA LEU A 190 -14.93 26.04 12.76
C LEU A 190 -14.93 27.44 12.14
N GLY A 191 -15.80 27.68 11.15
CA GLY A 191 -15.75 28.89 10.34
C GLY A 191 -16.19 30.17 11.05
N ASP A 192 -17.04 30.06 12.07
CA ASP A 192 -17.54 31.20 12.85
C ASP A 192 -16.44 31.87 13.71
N TRP A 193 -15.30 31.18 13.88
CA TRP A 193 -14.16 31.64 14.68
C TRP A 193 -13.10 32.35 13.84
N ILE A 194 -13.25 32.34 12.51
CA ILE A 194 -12.25 32.86 11.58
C ILE A 194 -12.85 34.08 10.88
N VAL A 195 -12.30 35.25 11.20
CA VAL A 195 -12.65 36.50 10.52
C VAL A 195 -12.05 36.47 9.10
N PRO A 196 -12.86 36.58 8.03
CA PRO A 196 -12.35 36.61 6.66
C PRO A 196 -11.56 37.91 6.42
N ASP A 197 -10.25 37.79 6.22
CA ASP A 197 -9.33 38.90 5.90
C ASP A 197 -8.75 38.76 4.49
N TRP A 198 -9.32 37.88 3.66
CA TRP A 198 -8.84 37.56 2.32
C TRP A 198 -9.73 38.15 1.22
N ASN A 199 -9.16 38.28 0.03
CA ASN A 199 -9.87 38.73 -1.15
C ASN A 199 -10.96 37.72 -1.58
N THR A 200 -12.17 38.20 -1.85
CA THR A 200 -13.30 37.39 -2.34
C THR A 200 -12.99 36.68 -3.67
N ALA A 201 -12.16 37.27 -4.54
CA ALA A 201 -11.70 36.64 -5.77
C ALA A 201 -10.80 35.42 -5.49
N ALA A 202 -9.92 35.52 -4.49
CA ALA A 202 -9.06 34.41 -4.07
C ALA A 202 -9.89 33.24 -3.52
N GLU A 203 -10.92 33.55 -2.73
CA GLU A 203 -11.88 32.55 -2.24
C GLU A 203 -12.60 31.81 -3.37
N GLN A 204 -13.09 32.53 -4.38
CA GLN A 204 -13.75 31.91 -5.53
C GLN A 204 -12.79 31.00 -6.31
N ILE A 205 -11.55 31.43 -6.53
CA ILE A 205 -10.53 30.62 -7.23
C ILE A 205 -10.23 29.34 -6.45
N ILE A 206 -10.00 29.45 -5.14
CA ILE A 206 -9.67 28.28 -4.30
C ILE A 206 -10.86 27.33 -4.24
N TRP A 207 -12.05 27.84 -3.90
CA TRP A 207 -13.20 26.99 -3.61
C TRP A 207 -13.87 26.40 -4.84
N LYS A 208 -13.98 27.15 -5.94
CA LYS A 208 -14.68 26.67 -7.15
C LYS A 208 -13.78 25.98 -8.16
N VAL A 209 -12.47 26.25 -8.14
CA VAL A 209 -11.55 25.77 -9.18
C VAL A 209 -10.46 24.87 -8.62
N ARG A 210 -9.64 25.35 -7.67
CA ARG A 210 -8.42 24.62 -7.25
C ARG A 210 -8.71 23.47 -6.30
N PHE A 211 -9.43 23.73 -5.22
CA PHE A 211 -9.70 22.74 -4.20
C PHE A 211 -10.49 21.53 -4.72
N PRO A 212 -11.54 21.69 -5.56
CA PRO A 212 -12.24 20.55 -6.15
C PRO A 212 -11.34 19.68 -7.01
N ARG A 213 -10.44 20.28 -7.81
CA ARG A 213 -9.47 19.57 -8.64
C ARG A 213 -8.47 18.79 -7.80
N VAL A 214 -7.91 19.42 -6.75
CA VAL A 214 -6.98 18.74 -5.82
C VAL A 214 -7.68 17.59 -5.10
N LEU A 215 -8.90 17.79 -4.62
CA LEU A 215 -9.67 16.74 -3.95
C LEU A 215 -10.05 15.61 -4.93
N LEU A 216 -10.35 15.94 -6.18
CA LEU A 216 -10.56 14.92 -7.21
C LEU A 216 -9.27 14.12 -7.48
N ALA A 217 -8.11 14.78 -7.55
CA ALA A 217 -6.81 14.11 -7.67
C ALA A 217 -6.55 13.15 -6.50
N VAL A 218 -6.88 13.56 -5.27
CA VAL A 218 -6.82 12.69 -4.08
C VAL A 218 -7.67 11.43 -4.29
N LEU A 219 -8.94 11.59 -4.68
CA LEU A 219 -9.87 10.47 -4.83
C LEU A 219 -9.48 9.53 -5.99
N VAL A 220 -9.09 10.07 -7.14
CA VAL A 220 -8.65 9.30 -8.30
C VAL A 220 -7.37 8.53 -7.96
N GLY A 221 -6.37 9.21 -7.39
CA GLY A 221 -5.11 8.59 -6.98
C GLY A 221 -5.30 7.47 -5.97
N ALA A 222 -6.11 7.72 -4.94
CA ALA A 222 -6.41 6.72 -3.92
C ALA A 222 -7.19 5.52 -4.49
N SER A 223 -8.20 5.77 -5.33
CA SER A 223 -9.00 4.71 -5.96
C SER A 223 -8.15 3.79 -6.83
N LEU A 224 -7.28 4.35 -7.68
CA LEU A 224 -6.39 3.59 -8.54
C LEU A 224 -5.36 2.79 -7.74
N ALA A 225 -4.78 3.36 -6.69
CA ALA A 225 -3.81 2.67 -5.84
C ALA A 225 -4.42 1.53 -5.02
N ILE A 226 -5.63 1.70 -4.48
CA ILE A 226 -6.36 0.63 -3.77
C ILE A 226 -6.77 -0.47 -4.76
N ALA A 227 -7.28 -0.11 -5.93
CA ALA A 227 -7.61 -1.08 -6.98
C ALA A 227 -6.37 -1.89 -7.40
N GLY A 228 -5.24 -1.21 -7.65
CA GLY A 228 -3.95 -1.84 -7.92
C GLY A 228 -3.51 -2.80 -6.82
N THR A 229 -3.62 -2.39 -5.56
CA THR A 229 -3.34 -3.25 -4.39
C THR A 229 -4.19 -4.52 -4.43
N GLY A 230 -5.50 -4.40 -4.63
CA GLY A 230 -6.42 -5.55 -4.71
C GLY A 230 -6.09 -6.49 -5.86
N PHE A 231 -5.78 -5.94 -7.05
CA PHE A 231 -5.39 -6.72 -8.22
C PHE A 231 -4.08 -7.48 -8.00
N GLN A 232 -3.06 -6.81 -7.44
CA GLN A 232 -1.79 -7.46 -7.09
C GLN A 232 -1.98 -8.58 -6.06
N GLY A 233 -2.90 -8.43 -5.11
CA GLY A 233 -3.22 -9.46 -4.12
C GLY A 233 -3.91 -10.68 -4.70
N VAL A 234 -4.91 -10.47 -5.56
CA VAL A 234 -5.63 -11.57 -6.22
C VAL A 234 -4.73 -12.31 -7.21
N LEU A 235 -3.99 -11.57 -8.03
CA LEU A 235 -3.15 -12.14 -9.08
C LEU A 235 -1.80 -12.62 -8.55
N ARG A 236 -1.49 -12.33 -7.28
CA ARG A 236 -0.22 -12.66 -6.62
C ARG A 236 0.97 -12.26 -7.49
N ASN A 237 0.82 -11.12 -8.16
CA ASN A 237 1.78 -10.59 -9.11
C ASN A 237 1.94 -9.09 -8.82
N PRO A 238 3.13 -8.63 -8.37
CA PRO A 238 3.35 -7.22 -8.08
C PRO A 238 3.28 -6.33 -9.33
N LEU A 239 3.28 -6.92 -10.53
CA LEU A 239 3.12 -6.21 -11.80
C LEU A 239 1.66 -6.15 -12.29
N ALA A 240 0.72 -6.70 -11.53
CA ALA A 240 -0.69 -6.61 -11.88
C ALA A 240 -1.22 -5.19 -11.65
N ASP A 241 -2.06 -4.75 -12.60
CA ASP A 241 -2.71 -3.44 -12.59
C ASP A 241 -4.09 -3.58 -13.26
N PRO A 242 -5.13 -2.85 -12.85
CA PRO A 242 -6.42 -2.82 -13.54
C PRO A 242 -6.35 -2.63 -15.06
N PHE A 243 -5.32 -1.93 -15.53
CA PHE A 243 -5.02 -1.75 -16.95
C PHE A 243 -4.74 -3.06 -17.68
N THR A 244 -4.10 -4.03 -17.02
CA THR A 244 -3.79 -5.35 -17.58
C THR A 244 -5.03 -6.20 -17.82
N LEU A 245 -6.17 -5.89 -17.18
CA LEU A 245 -7.46 -6.53 -17.46
C LEU A 245 -8.33 -5.72 -18.43
N GLY A 246 -7.77 -4.75 -19.15
CA GLY A 246 -8.46 -4.04 -20.23
C GLY A 246 -9.56 -3.07 -19.80
N VAL A 247 -9.81 -2.87 -18.50
CA VAL A 247 -10.87 -1.95 -17.99
C VAL A 247 -10.70 -0.54 -18.56
N SER A 248 -9.48 -0.01 -18.54
CA SER A 248 -9.15 1.30 -19.09
C SER A 248 -9.34 1.36 -20.62
N SER A 249 -9.02 0.27 -21.33
CA SER A 249 -9.25 0.17 -22.78
C SER A 249 -10.73 0.14 -23.11
N GLY A 250 -11.54 -0.56 -22.30
CA GLY A 250 -13.00 -0.57 -22.43
C GLY A 250 -13.60 0.82 -22.29
N ALA A 251 -13.21 1.54 -21.24
CA ALA A 251 -13.62 2.91 -21.02
C ALA A 251 -13.21 3.84 -22.17
N SER A 252 -12.01 3.61 -22.74
CA SER A 252 -11.51 4.35 -23.91
C SER A 252 -12.34 4.10 -25.16
N VAL A 253 -12.79 2.87 -25.40
CA VAL A 253 -13.70 2.56 -26.52
C VAL A 253 -15.03 3.29 -26.33
N GLY A 254 -15.60 3.28 -25.12
CA GLY A 254 -16.84 4.00 -24.83
C GLY A 254 -16.74 5.50 -25.06
N ALA A 255 -15.65 6.12 -24.57
CA ALA A 255 -15.38 7.53 -24.79
C ALA A 255 -15.14 7.86 -26.27
N ALA A 256 -14.27 7.09 -26.94
CA ALA A 256 -13.95 7.28 -28.35
C ALA A 256 -15.19 7.13 -29.25
N PHE A 257 -16.07 6.17 -28.94
CA PHE A 257 -17.34 5.97 -29.67
C PHE A 257 -18.24 7.21 -29.55
N LEU A 258 -18.48 7.72 -28.33
CA LEU A 258 -19.31 8.90 -28.14
C LEU A 258 -18.71 10.16 -28.78
N ILE A 259 -17.40 10.34 -28.69
CA ILE A 259 -16.69 11.48 -29.30
C ILE A 259 -16.76 11.39 -30.82
N PHE A 260 -16.55 10.21 -31.40
CA PHE A 260 -16.59 10.00 -32.84
C PHE A 260 -17.97 10.29 -33.45
N PHE A 261 -19.05 9.83 -32.81
CA PHE A 261 -20.42 10.06 -33.27
C PHE A 261 -21.02 11.41 -32.83
N GLY A 262 -20.29 12.22 -32.05
CA GLY A 262 -20.81 13.48 -31.51
C GLY A 262 -21.93 13.32 -30.48
N LEU A 263 -22.04 12.13 -29.86
CA LEU A 263 -23.11 11.77 -28.91
C LEU A 263 -22.75 12.08 -27.44
N GLN A 264 -21.72 12.91 -27.23
CA GLN A 264 -21.11 13.21 -25.92
C GLN A 264 -22.12 13.76 -24.89
N TYR A 265 -23.21 14.37 -25.36
CA TYR A 265 -24.24 15.01 -24.54
C TYR A 265 -25.65 14.44 -24.76
N ALA A 266 -25.78 13.38 -25.57
CA ALA A 266 -27.07 12.96 -26.13
C ALA A 266 -28.06 12.35 -25.13
N LEU A 267 -27.58 11.74 -24.03
CA LEU A 267 -28.44 11.01 -23.09
C LEU A 267 -28.80 11.87 -21.86
N ILE A 268 -27.78 12.25 -21.09
CA ILE A 268 -27.92 12.92 -19.78
C ILE A 268 -27.02 14.16 -19.71
N GLY A 269 -26.78 14.81 -20.86
CA GLY A 269 -25.88 15.95 -20.96
C GLY A 269 -24.44 15.58 -20.60
N ILE A 270 -23.78 16.40 -19.78
CA ILE A 270 -22.35 16.30 -19.43
C ILE A 270 -21.96 14.96 -18.76
N TRP A 271 -22.93 14.22 -18.25
CA TRP A 271 -22.72 12.92 -17.59
C TRP A 271 -22.72 11.72 -18.54
N THR A 272 -23.12 11.93 -19.80
CA THR A 272 -23.24 10.84 -20.78
C THR A 272 -21.90 10.16 -21.00
N LEU A 273 -20.84 10.96 -21.17
CA LEU A 273 -19.49 10.44 -21.41
C LEU A 273 -18.93 9.65 -20.22
N PRO A 274 -18.90 10.18 -18.97
CA PRO A 274 -18.50 9.39 -17.81
C PRO A 274 -19.31 8.10 -17.62
N LEU A 275 -20.63 8.16 -17.78
CA LEU A 275 -21.48 6.98 -17.61
C LEU A 275 -21.15 5.87 -18.61
N VAL A 276 -21.04 6.21 -19.91
CA VAL A 276 -20.73 5.23 -20.95
C VAL A 276 -19.30 4.69 -20.79
N ALA A 277 -18.32 5.55 -20.47
CA ALA A 277 -16.95 5.10 -20.19
C ALA A 277 -16.90 4.14 -18.99
N PHE A 278 -17.65 4.43 -17.93
CA PHE A 278 -17.77 3.55 -16.77
C PHE A 278 -18.39 2.18 -17.15
N LEU A 279 -19.54 2.18 -17.83
CA LEU A 279 -20.26 0.96 -18.20
C LEU A 279 -19.43 0.08 -19.15
N THR A 280 -18.80 0.67 -20.16
CA THR A 280 -17.94 -0.06 -21.11
C THR A 280 -16.69 -0.64 -20.43
N GLY A 281 -16.12 0.05 -19.44
CA GLY A 281 -15.05 -0.48 -18.59
C GLY A 281 -15.49 -1.70 -17.76
N VAL A 282 -16.68 -1.62 -17.12
CA VAL A 282 -17.24 -2.74 -16.34
C VAL A 282 -17.60 -3.94 -17.22
N ILE A 283 -18.22 -3.69 -18.38
CA ILE A 283 -18.55 -4.72 -19.37
C ILE A 283 -17.28 -5.43 -19.85
N THR A 284 -16.17 -4.69 -20.00
CA THR A 284 -14.89 -5.29 -20.40
C THR A 284 -14.37 -6.29 -19.36
N LEU A 285 -14.46 -5.98 -18.07
CA LEU A 285 -14.12 -6.96 -17.04
C LEU A 285 -15.00 -8.21 -17.14
N TRP A 286 -16.30 -8.04 -17.39
CA TRP A 286 -17.21 -9.17 -17.57
C TRP A 286 -16.76 -10.08 -18.72
N PHE A 287 -16.38 -9.51 -19.87
CA PHE A 287 -15.79 -10.28 -20.98
C PHE A 287 -14.47 -10.96 -20.62
N VAL A 288 -13.56 -10.27 -19.92
CA VAL A 288 -12.29 -10.86 -19.46
C VAL A 288 -12.53 -12.03 -18.52
N LEU A 289 -13.44 -11.89 -17.56
CA LEU A 289 -13.80 -12.97 -16.64
C LEU A 289 -14.48 -14.13 -17.36
N ALA A 290 -15.33 -13.85 -18.35
CA ALA A 290 -15.98 -14.89 -19.15
C ALA A 290 -14.97 -15.68 -19.98
N LEU A 291 -13.99 -15.00 -20.59
CA LEU A 291 -12.95 -15.62 -21.40
C LEU A 291 -11.93 -16.41 -20.57
N ALA A 292 -11.62 -15.93 -19.37
CA ALA A 292 -10.64 -16.55 -18.47
C ALA A 292 -11.18 -17.75 -17.67
N ARG A 293 -12.50 -17.96 -17.67
CA ARG A 293 -13.14 -18.93 -16.78
C ARG A 293 -13.05 -20.35 -17.35
N GLU A 294 -12.51 -21.26 -16.55
CA GLU A 294 -12.43 -22.69 -16.85
C GLU A 294 -13.36 -23.45 -15.88
N GLY A 295 -14.59 -23.69 -16.32
CA GLY A 295 -15.64 -24.29 -15.50
C GLY A 295 -16.00 -23.43 -14.28
N ARG A 296 -15.69 -23.92 -13.07
CA ARG A 296 -15.94 -23.18 -11.82
C ARG A 296 -14.74 -22.39 -11.30
N LYS A 297 -13.56 -22.54 -11.92
CA LYS A 297 -12.31 -21.91 -11.45
C LYS A 297 -11.97 -20.69 -12.30
N ILE A 298 -11.26 -19.75 -11.70
CA ILE A 298 -10.65 -18.61 -12.40
C ILE A 298 -9.13 -18.70 -12.25
N PRO A 299 -8.43 -19.40 -13.16
CA PRO A 299 -6.97 -19.48 -13.12
C PRO A 299 -6.35 -18.10 -13.34
N THR A 300 -5.31 -17.79 -12.57
CA THR A 300 -4.64 -16.47 -12.64
C THR A 300 -4.01 -16.23 -14.02
N HIS A 301 -3.40 -17.25 -14.63
CA HIS A 301 -2.73 -17.14 -15.93
C HIS A 301 -3.72 -16.89 -17.08
N SER A 302 -4.86 -17.61 -17.10
CA SER A 302 -5.94 -17.41 -18.07
C SER A 302 -6.53 -16.01 -17.97
N LEU A 303 -6.62 -15.45 -16.75
CA LEU A 303 -7.10 -14.09 -16.55
C LEU A 303 -6.16 -13.03 -17.10
N ILE A 304 -4.85 -13.18 -16.89
CA ILE A 304 -3.85 -12.26 -17.44
C ILE A 304 -3.87 -12.33 -18.98
N LEU A 305 -3.91 -13.53 -19.54
CA LEU A 305 -3.93 -13.72 -20.99
C LEU A 305 -5.20 -13.12 -21.63
N ALA A 306 -6.37 -13.38 -21.04
CA ALA A 306 -7.63 -12.79 -21.47
C ALA A 306 -7.60 -11.25 -21.41
N GLY A 307 -6.99 -10.69 -20.36
CA GLY A 307 -6.79 -9.26 -20.21
C GLY A 307 -5.96 -8.65 -21.34
N VAL A 308 -4.81 -9.27 -21.67
CA VAL A 308 -3.93 -8.81 -22.77
C VAL A 308 -4.64 -8.89 -24.12
N VAL A 309 -5.41 -9.96 -24.37
CA VAL A 309 -6.20 -10.11 -25.60
C VAL A 309 -7.25 -9.00 -25.70
N MET A 310 -8.03 -8.77 -24.63
CA MET A 310 -9.05 -7.72 -24.61
C MET A 310 -8.44 -6.33 -24.73
N GLN A 311 -7.33 -6.05 -24.06
CA GLN A 311 -6.62 -4.77 -24.15
C GLN A 311 -6.20 -4.49 -25.60
N SER A 312 -5.62 -5.48 -26.28
CA SER A 312 -5.14 -5.35 -27.67
C SER A 312 -6.30 -5.15 -28.64
N PHE A 313 -7.38 -5.93 -28.50
CA PHE A 313 -8.57 -5.81 -29.33
C PHE A 313 -9.25 -4.44 -29.17
N LEU A 314 -9.50 -4.02 -27.92
CA LEU A 314 -10.14 -2.72 -27.65
C LEU A 314 -9.23 -1.56 -28.05
N GLY A 315 -7.91 -1.69 -27.89
CA GLY A 315 -6.93 -0.72 -28.40
C GLY A 315 -6.99 -0.56 -29.92
N ALA A 316 -7.18 -1.67 -30.66
CA ALA A 316 -7.39 -1.63 -32.10
C ALA A 316 -8.71 -0.91 -32.46
N VAL A 317 -9.77 -1.11 -31.68
CA VAL A 317 -11.05 -0.38 -31.88
C VAL A 317 -10.87 1.13 -31.67
N VAL A 318 -10.20 1.56 -30.60
CA VAL A 318 -9.90 2.99 -30.37
C VAL A 318 -9.07 3.56 -31.53
N SER A 319 -8.07 2.82 -32.01
CA SER A 319 -7.21 3.22 -33.13
C SER A 319 -8.00 3.34 -34.44
N PHE A 320 -8.91 2.41 -34.70
CA PHE A 320 -9.82 2.46 -35.84
C PHE A 320 -10.73 3.69 -35.80
N LEU A 321 -11.40 3.96 -34.67
CA LEU A 321 -12.25 5.14 -34.49
C LEU A 321 -11.46 6.44 -34.63
N SER A 322 -10.23 6.48 -34.10
CA SER A 322 -9.33 7.63 -34.23
C SER A 322 -8.93 7.88 -35.68
N THR A 323 -8.62 6.82 -36.44
CA THR A 323 -8.24 6.90 -37.85
C THR A 323 -9.40 7.34 -38.74
N MET A 324 -10.63 6.94 -38.41
CA MET A 324 -11.83 7.38 -39.11
C MET A 324 -12.25 8.81 -38.75
N SER A 325 -11.78 9.35 -37.62
CA SER A 325 -12.10 10.71 -37.20
C SER A 325 -11.30 11.75 -37.99
N LYS A 326 -12.00 12.74 -38.58
CA LYS A 326 -11.37 13.86 -39.30
C LYS A 326 -11.18 15.11 -38.44
N GLN A 327 -12.03 15.32 -37.44
CA GLN A 327 -12.06 16.57 -36.65
C GLN A 327 -11.94 16.32 -35.15
N THR A 328 -12.31 15.13 -34.65
CA THR A 328 -12.38 14.82 -33.21
C THR A 328 -11.22 13.96 -32.71
N ILE A 329 -10.20 13.70 -33.54
CA ILE A 329 -9.04 12.88 -33.17
C ILE A 329 -8.31 13.43 -31.94
N ASN A 330 -8.14 14.76 -31.86
CA ASN A 330 -7.50 15.40 -30.72
C ASN A 330 -8.27 15.17 -29.42
N GLU A 331 -9.61 15.22 -29.45
CA GLU A 331 -10.44 14.94 -28.27
C GLU A 331 -10.28 13.51 -27.78
N ILE A 332 -10.25 12.53 -28.71
CA ILE A 332 -10.02 11.11 -28.37
C ILE A 332 -8.62 10.94 -27.75
N ILE A 333 -7.59 11.54 -28.36
CA ILE A 333 -6.22 11.48 -27.85
C ILE A 333 -6.11 12.13 -26.47
N TYR A 334 -6.62 13.34 -26.28
CA TYR A 334 -6.55 14.02 -24.98
C TYR A 334 -7.31 13.27 -23.88
N TRP A 335 -8.47 12.66 -24.20
CA TRP A 335 -9.22 11.87 -23.23
C TRP A 335 -8.46 10.60 -22.81
N THR A 336 -7.84 9.90 -23.78
CA THR A 336 -7.03 8.70 -23.53
C THR A 336 -5.70 8.98 -22.83
N MET A 337 -5.24 10.23 -22.80
CA MET A 337 -4.06 10.63 -22.02
C MET A 337 -4.40 11.09 -20.59
N GLY A 338 -5.69 11.25 -20.27
CA GLY A 338 -6.16 11.61 -18.94
C GLY A 338 -5.95 13.09 -18.59
N SER A 339 -6.97 13.68 -17.95
CA SER A 339 -6.93 15.06 -17.45
C SER A 339 -7.94 15.28 -16.32
N LEU A 340 -7.56 16.13 -15.36
CA LEU A 340 -8.40 16.66 -14.29
C LEU A 340 -8.85 18.10 -14.55
N SER A 341 -8.56 18.65 -15.74
CA SER A 341 -8.95 20.01 -16.12
C SER A 341 -10.48 20.17 -16.16
N LEU A 342 -10.97 21.33 -15.71
CA LEU A 342 -12.39 21.72 -15.71
C LEU A 342 -13.34 20.79 -14.92
N ARG A 343 -12.81 19.96 -14.00
CA ARG A 343 -13.61 19.07 -13.17
C ARG A 343 -13.90 19.71 -11.80
N GLY A 344 -15.14 20.14 -11.61
CA GLY A 344 -15.62 20.77 -10.38
C GLY A 344 -16.15 19.79 -9.32
N TRP A 345 -16.79 20.35 -8.29
CA TRP A 345 -17.38 19.64 -7.15
C TRP A 345 -18.28 18.47 -7.52
N SER A 346 -19.01 18.55 -8.64
CA SER A 346 -19.95 17.51 -9.04
C SER A 346 -19.26 16.17 -9.32
N TYR A 347 -18.07 16.17 -9.95
CA TYR A 347 -17.31 14.94 -10.20
C TYR A 347 -16.79 14.34 -8.90
N THR A 348 -16.29 15.19 -8.00
CA THR A 348 -15.80 14.79 -6.68
C THR A 348 -16.90 14.18 -5.83
N ALA A 349 -18.09 14.80 -5.81
CA ALA A 349 -19.25 14.31 -5.06
C ALA A 349 -19.73 12.94 -5.53
N ILE A 350 -19.66 12.67 -6.84
CA ILE A 350 -20.02 11.35 -7.38
C ILE A 350 -18.95 10.32 -7.05
N LEU A 351 -17.66 10.63 -7.22
CA LEU A 351 -16.59 9.65 -7.00
C LEU A 351 -16.40 9.28 -5.52
N PHE A 352 -16.63 10.22 -4.61
CA PHE A 352 -16.42 10.05 -3.16
C PHE A 352 -17.12 8.81 -2.56
N PRO A 353 -18.44 8.59 -2.72
CA PRO A 353 -19.10 7.41 -2.17
C PRO A 353 -18.56 6.10 -2.76
N TYR A 354 -18.25 6.05 -4.05
CA TYR A 354 -17.64 4.86 -4.66
C TYR A 354 -16.28 4.54 -4.06
N PHE A 355 -15.44 5.58 -3.87
CA PHE A 355 -14.16 5.45 -3.21
C PHE A 355 -14.29 4.89 -1.79
N VAL A 356 -15.17 5.49 -0.97
CA VAL A 356 -15.36 5.06 0.43
C VAL A 356 -15.84 3.61 0.51
N LEU A 357 -16.84 3.24 -0.29
CA LEU A 357 -17.36 1.88 -0.32
C LEU A 357 -16.30 0.87 -0.78
N GLY A 358 -15.53 1.21 -1.82
CA GLY A 358 -14.46 0.36 -2.32
C GLY A 358 -13.30 0.20 -1.33
N LEU A 359 -12.91 1.28 -0.65
CA LEU A 359 -11.90 1.26 0.41
C LEU A 359 -12.34 0.35 1.57
N ILE A 360 -13.54 0.56 2.11
CA ILE A 360 -14.08 -0.23 3.22
C ILE A 360 -14.15 -1.70 2.82
N PHE A 361 -14.65 -2.00 1.62
CA PHE A 361 -14.77 -3.36 1.13
C PHE A 361 -13.40 -4.04 1.01
N LEU A 362 -12.44 -3.43 0.30
CA LEU A 362 -11.12 -4.04 0.09
C LEU A 362 -10.33 -4.15 1.38
N TRP A 363 -10.47 -3.18 2.29
CA TRP A 363 -9.84 -3.25 3.60
C TRP A 363 -10.44 -4.36 4.47
N SER A 364 -11.76 -4.59 4.42
CA SER A 364 -12.41 -5.72 5.11
C SER A 364 -11.91 -7.09 4.61
N ARG A 365 -11.42 -7.17 3.36
CA ARG A 365 -10.86 -8.38 2.74
C ARG A 365 -9.34 -8.50 2.90
N ALA A 366 -8.68 -7.56 3.55
CA ALA A 366 -7.23 -7.54 3.71
C ALA A 366 -6.65 -8.83 4.33
N ARG A 367 -7.29 -9.37 5.37
CA ARG A 367 -6.84 -10.64 6.00
C ARG A 367 -6.92 -11.81 5.02
N SER A 368 -8.01 -11.89 4.26
CA SER A 368 -8.17 -12.95 3.26
C SER A 368 -7.16 -12.82 2.11
N LEU A 369 -6.77 -11.59 1.75
CA LEU A 369 -5.70 -11.32 0.78
C LEU A 369 -4.32 -11.73 1.32
N ASN A 370 -4.02 -11.49 2.60
CA ASN A 370 -2.80 -11.99 3.24
C ASN A 370 -2.72 -13.52 3.18
N VAL A 371 -3.82 -14.21 3.51
CA VAL A 371 -3.89 -15.68 3.45
C VAL A 371 -3.76 -16.17 2.01
N LEU A 372 -4.37 -15.47 1.05
CA LEU A 372 -4.24 -15.80 -0.39
C LEU A 372 -2.79 -15.68 -0.88
N ALA A 373 -2.00 -14.75 -0.33
CA ALA A 373 -0.60 -14.58 -0.71
C ALA A 373 0.26 -15.82 -0.41
N LEU A 374 -0.11 -16.65 0.57
CA LEU A 374 0.55 -17.92 0.89
C LEU A 374 0.32 -19.02 -0.17
N GLY A 375 -0.71 -18.86 -1.01
CA GLY A 375 -1.09 -19.84 -2.02
C GLY A 375 -2.59 -20.11 -2.05
N GLU A 376 -3.13 -20.39 -3.25
CA GLU A 376 -4.56 -20.71 -3.40
C GLU A 376 -4.96 -21.97 -2.63
N ARG A 377 -4.11 -23.02 -2.64
CA ARG A 377 -4.39 -24.28 -1.93
C ARG A 377 -4.40 -24.08 -0.42
N GLN A 378 -3.37 -23.40 0.10
CA GLN A 378 -3.23 -23.07 1.52
C GLN A 378 -4.42 -22.22 2.00
N ALA A 379 -4.80 -21.20 1.23
CA ALA A 379 -5.94 -20.36 1.56
C ALA A 379 -7.26 -21.14 1.59
N ALA A 380 -7.47 -22.07 0.67
CA ALA A 380 -8.66 -22.93 0.67
C ALA A 380 -8.71 -23.85 1.89
N HIS A 381 -7.58 -24.41 2.34
CA HIS A 381 -7.50 -25.24 3.54
C HIS A 381 -7.82 -24.48 4.84
N ILE A 382 -7.52 -23.18 4.88
CA ILE A 382 -7.82 -22.30 6.03
C ILE A 382 -9.27 -21.74 5.93
N GLY A 383 -10.07 -22.22 4.97
CA GLY A 383 -11.50 -21.89 4.84
C GLY A 383 -11.80 -20.65 3.99
N VAL A 384 -10.82 -20.09 3.28
CA VAL A 384 -11.06 -18.97 2.37
C VAL A 384 -11.72 -19.46 1.08
N ARG A 385 -12.86 -18.88 0.72
CA ARG A 385 -13.50 -19.10 -0.59
C ARG A 385 -12.73 -18.38 -1.70
N VAL A 386 -11.66 -19.00 -2.19
CA VAL A 386 -10.67 -18.40 -3.11
C VAL A 386 -11.31 -17.76 -4.35
N ASP A 387 -12.10 -18.48 -5.14
CA ASP A 387 -12.68 -17.92 -6.37
C ASP A 387 -13.69 -16.79 -6.08
N GLY A 388 -14.45 -16.90 -4.98
CA GLY A 388 -15.37 -15.84 -4.52
C GLY A 388 -14.62 -14.59 -4.07
N LEU A 389 -13.49 -14.74 -3.38
CA LEU A 389 -12.61 -13.64 -3.01
C LEU A 389 -12.05 -12.96 -4.26
N LYS A 390 -11.49 -13.73 -5.19
CA LYS A 390 -10.94 -13.23 -6.46
C LYS A 390 -11.99 -12.42 -7.22
N LEU A 391 -13.18 -13.00 -7.44
CA LEU A 391 -14.26 -12.32 -8.15
C LEU A 391 -14.67 -11.01 -7.46
N SER A 392 -14.84 -11.03 -6.14
CA SER A 392 -15.30 -9.86 -5.39
C SER A 392 -14.26 -8.72 -5.39
N VAL A 393 -12.98 -9.04 -5.24
CA VAL A 393 -11.89 -8.05 -5.23
C VAL A 393 -11.67 -7.47 -6.63
N LEU A 394 -11.71 -8.31 -7.67
CA LEU A 394 -11.61 -7.84 -9.07
C LEU A 394 -12.80 -6.98 -9.47
N ALA A 395 -14.01 -7.33 -9.05
CA ALA A 395 -15.21 -6.55 -9.31
C ALA A 395 -15.13 -5.15 -8.64
N VAL A 396 -14.81 -5.10 -7.35
CA VAL A 396 -14.71 -3.81 -6.62
C VAL A 396 -13.52 -2.98 -7.10
N GLY A 397 -12.36 -3.60 -7.35
CA GLY A 397 -11.22 -2.89 -7.94
C GLY A 397 -11.51 -2.36 -9.34
N THR A 398 -12.28 -3.08 -10.15
CA THR A 398 -12.76 -2.59 -11.45
C THR A 398 -13.72 -1.43 -11.29
N LEU A 399 -14.67 -1.49 -10.34
CA LEU A 399 -15.58 -0.38 -10.09
C LEU A 399 -14.83 0.89 -9.67
N LEU A 400 -13.85 0.77 -8.79
CA LEU A 400 -12.96 1.89 -8.41
C LEU A 400 -12.19 2.44 -9.61
N THR A 401 -11.62 1.56 -10.44
CA THR A 401 -10.85 1.94 -11.62
C THR A 401 -11.72 2.60 -12.67
N ALA A 402 -12.84 1.98 -13.04
CA ALA A 402 -13.78 2.53 -14.02
C ALA A 402 -14.39 3.85 -13.54
N GLY A 403 -14.68 3.95 -12.24
CA GLY A 403 -15.15 5.20 -11.62
C GLY A 403 -14.10 6.31 -11.77
N ALA A 404 -12.85 6.04 -11.38
CA ALA A 404 -11.74 6.98 -11.54
C ALA A 404 -11.51 7.37 -13.01
N VAL A 405 -11.37 6.39 -13.91
CA VAL A 405 -11.09 6.60 -15.34
C VAL A 405 -12.23 7.33 -16.04
N SER A 406 -13.50 7.06 -15.70
CA SER A 406 -14.62 7.78 -16.30
C SER A 406 -14.59 9.28 -16.01
N VAL A 407 -14.05 9.66 -14.84
CA VAL A 407 -13.94 11.05 -14.40
C VAL A 407 -12.53 11.61 -14.47
N SER A 408 -11.55 10.91 -15.02
CA SER A 408 -10.19 11.45 -15.18
C SER A 408 -9.60 11.15 -16.55
N GLY A 409 -10.28 10.36 -17.37
CA GLY A 409 -9.64 9.66 -18.47
C GLY A 409 -8.62 8.64 -17.96
N VAL A 410 -7.84 8.09 -18.87
CA VAL A 410 -6.95 6.98 -18.58
C VAL A 410 -5.65 7.47 -17.93
N ILE A 411 -5.40 7.07 -16.68
CA ILE A 411 -4.18 7.41 -15.94
C ILE A 411 -3.46 6.13 -15.48
N GLY A 412 -2.33 5.82 -16.12
CA GLY A 412 -1.53 4.64 -15.82
C GLY A 412 -0.59 4.81 -14.63
N PHE A 413 0.09 3.71 -14.29
CA PHE A 413 1.18 3.59 -13.32
C PHE A 413 0.85 3.84 -11.84
N VAL A 414 -0.26 4.48 -11.49
CA VAL A 414 -0.58 4.76 -10.07
C VAL A 414 -0.89 3.47 -9.30
N GLY A 415 -1.75 2.61 -9.86
CA GLY A 415 -2.10 1.30 -9.30
C GLY A 415 -0.94 0.30 -9.25
N LEU A 416 0.09 0.55 -10.05
CA LEU A 416 1.26 -0.30 -10.17
C LEU A 416 2.40 0.14 -9.24
N VAL A 417 2.81 1.42 -9.34
CA VAL A 417 3.96 2.01 -8.65
C VAL A 417 3.72 2.13 -7.14
N ILE A 418 2.57 2.68 -6.74
CA ILE A 418 2.35 3.08 -5.35
C ILE A 418 2.25 1.89 -4.39
N PRO A 419 1.43 0.86 -4.66
CA PRO A 419 1.38 -0.31 -3.79
C PRO A 419 2.73 -1.03 -3.72
N HIS A 420 3.52 -0.96 -4.79
CA HIS A 420 4.86 -1.55 -4.82
C HIS A 420 5.84 -0.78 -3.93
N ILE A 421 5.90 0.55 -4.04
CA ILE A 421 6.74 1.40 -3.17
C ILE A 421 6.38 1.17 -1.71
N LEU A 422 5.09 1.21 -1.37
CA LEU A 422 4.66 1.03 0.00
C LEU A 422 4.96 -0.37 0.52
N ARG A 423 4.86 -1.40 -0.32
CA ARG A 423 5.27 -2.76 0.07
C ARG A 423 6.75 -2.84 0.46
N LEU A 424 7.62 -2.03 -0.14
CA LEU A 424 9.03 -1.94 0.22
C LEU A 424 9.27 -1.15 1.52
N ILE A 425 8.39 -0.21 1.88
CA ILE A 425 8.53 0.63 3.07
C ILE A 425 7.88 -0.01 4.30
N VAL A 426 6.64 -0.49 4.18
CA VAL A 426 5.83 -0.96 5.31
C VAL A 426 5.62 -2.48 5.33
N GLY A 427 6.05 -3.19 4.29
CA GLY A 427 5.89 -4.63 4.15
C GLY A 427 4.62 -5.08 3.42
N PRO A 428 4.41 -6.40 3.28
CA PRO A 428 3.36 -6.98 2.43
C PRO A 428 1.99 -7.15 3.09
N ASP A 429 1.81 -6.75 4.36
CA ASP A 429 0.53 -6.93 5.06
C ASP A 429 -0.57 -6.02 4.47
N TYR A 430 -1.58 -6.63 3.83
CA TYR A 430 -2.71 -5.94 3.21
C TYR A 430 -3.54 -5.09 4.18
N ARG A 431 -3.48 -5.37 5.50
CA ARG A 431 -4.18 -4.57 6.52
C ARG A 431 -3.62 -3.15 6.59
N LEU A 432 -2.33 -3.00 6.30
CA LEU A 432 -1.63 -1.72 6.25
C LEU A 432 -1.51 -1.22 4.81
N LEU A 433 -1.24 -2.12 3.87
CA LEU A 433 -0.97 -1.78 2.49
C LEU A 433 -2.19 -1.12 1.81
N VAL A 434 -3.42 -1.59 2.07
CA VAL A 434 -4.64 -1.01 1.47
C VAL A 434 -4.85 0.47 1.88
N PRO A 435 -4.95 0.82 3.19
CA PRO A 435 -5.15 2.21 3.59
C PRO A 435 -3.95 3.10 3.26
N LEU A 436 -2.71 2.60 3.41
CA LEU A 436 -1.53 3.39 3.05
C LEU A 436 -1.41 3.60 1.55
N SER A 437 -1.84 2.64 0.72
CA SER A 437 -1.88 2.82 -0.75
C SER A 437 -2.89 3.87 -1.16
N ALA A 438 -4.02 3.99 -0.45
CA ALA A 438 -4.95 5.08 -0.65
C ALA A 438 -4.26 6.45 -0.44
N ILE A 439 -3.56 6.60 0.68
CA ILE A 439 -2.86 7.84 1.05
C ILE A 439 -1.71 8.13 0.08
N GLY A 440 -0.84 7.15 -0.18
CA GLY A 440 0.28 7.29 -1.11
C GLY A 440 -0.18 7.60 -2.53
N GLY A 441 -1.29 6.99 -2.96
CA GLY A 441 -1.88 7.22 -4.28
C GLY A 441 -2.43 8.62 -4.42
N ALA A 442 -3.11 9.11 -3.37
CA ALA A 442 -3.59 10.48 -3.30
C ALA A 442 -2.44 11.50 -3.36
N ILE A 443 -1.40 11.33 -2.53
CA ILE A 443 -0.23 12.21 -2.51
C ILE A 443 0.43 12.24 -3.88
N PHE A 444 0.71 11.07 -4.45
CA PHE A 444 1.34 10.96 -5.77
C PHE A 444 0.53 11.66 -6.86
N MET A 445 -0.79 11.43 -6.89
CA MET A 445 -1.65 12.00 -7.92
C MET A 445 -1.76 13.53 -7.79
N VAL A 446 -1.85 14.06 -6.57
CA VAL A 446 -1.90 15.51 -6.35
C VAL A 446 -0.62 16.20 -6.82
N TRP A 447 0.54 15.59 -6.55
CA TRP A 447 1.83 16.10 -7.04
C TRP A 447 1.95 15.97 -8.56
N ALA A 448 1.57 14.82 -9.14
CA ALA A 448 1.58 14.62 -10.59
C ALA A 448 0.68 15.64 -11.31
N ASP A 449 -0.53 15.87 -10.80
CA ASP A 449 -1.43 16.89 -11.33
C ASP A 449 -0.84 18.29 -11.17
N THR A 450 -0.20 18.60 -10.03
CA THR A 450 0.47 19.90 -9.85
C THR A 450 1.57 20.13 -10.88
N ILE A 451 2.45 19.13 -11.09
CA ILE A 451 3.50 19.20 -12.13
C ILE A 451 2.87 19.40 -13.51
N ALA A 452 1.80 18.67 -13.82
CA ALA A 452 1.12 18.75 -15.12
C ALA A 452 0.61 20.16 -15.46
N ARG A 453 0.14 20.93 -14.47
CA ARG A 453 -0.35 22.31 -14.66
C ARG A 453 0.74 23.38 -14.58
N THR A 454 1.87 23.12 -13.93
CA THR A 454 2.91 24.14 -13.73
C THR A 454 4.07 24.07 -14.71
N LEU A 455 4.42 22.88 -15.22
CA LEU A 455 5.67 22.69 -15.97
C LEU A 455 5.72 23.49 -17.29
N LEU A 456 4.59 23.57 -18.00
CA LEU A 456 4.46 24.26 -19.29
C LEU A 456 3.35 25.32 -19.29
N ALA A 457 3.06 25.89 -18.12
CA ALA A 457 2.02 26.91 -17.95
C ALA A 457 2.19 28.04 -19.01
N PRO A 458 1.10 28.46 -19.70
CA PRO A 458 -0.32 28.19 -19.43
C PRO A 458 -0.87 26.89 -20.05
N THR A 459 -0.08 26.13 -20.80
CA THR A 459 -0.52 24.87 -21.43
C THR A 459 -0.41 23.72 -20.43
N GLU A 460 -1.51 23.01 -20.20
CA GLU A 460 -1.52 21.83 -19.31
C GLU A 460 -1.04 20.57 -20.05
N ILE A 461 -0.12 19.84 -19.42
CA ILE A 461 0.32 18.53 -19.91
C ILE A 461 -0.72 17.48 -19.53
N PRO A 462 -1.04 16.50 -20.39
CA PRO A 462 -1.90 15.39 -20.00
C PRO A 462 -1.33 14.60 -18.82
N LEU A 463 -2.18 14.28 -17.86
CA LEU A 463 -1.75 13.72 -16.57
C LEU A 463 -1.13 12.33 -16.72
N GLY A 464 -1.65 11.50 -17.63
CA GLY A 464 -1.12 10.17 -17.91
C GLY A 464 0.30 10.19 -18.48
N VAL A 465 0.69 11.29 -19.16
CA VAL A 465 2.08 11.48 -19.62
C VAL A 465 3.00 11.69 -18.43
N VAL A 466 2.61 12.56 -17.49
CA VAL A 466 3.41 12.84 -16.28
C VAL A 466 3.56 11.58 -15.43
N THR A 467 2.48 10.82 -15.19
CA THR A 467 2.57 9.60 -14.38
C THR A 467 3.41 8.51 -15.05
N ALA A 468 3.38 8.41 -16.39
CA ALA A 468 4.23 7.48 -17.15
C ALA A 468 5.73 7.85 -17.07
N PHE A 469 6.07 9.14 -17.16
CA PHE A 469 7.45 9.62 -17.02
C PHE A 469 8.04 9.35 -15.64
N VAL A 470 7.21 9.27 -14.59
CA VAL A 470 7.68 8.89 -13.25
C VAL A 470 7.70 7.36 -13.09
N GLY A 471 6.64 6.68 -13.54
CA GLY A 471 6.47 5.25 -13.32
C GLY A 471 7.43 4.37 -14.11
N ALA A 472 7.68 4.67 -15.39
CA ALA A 472 8.53 3.83 -16.23
C ALA A 472 10.01 3.82 -15.77
N PRO A 473 10.67 4.96 -15.48
CA PRO A 473 12.02 4.96 -14.93
C PRO A 473 12.12 4.29 -13.57
N PHE A 474 11.10 4.45 -12.71
CA PHE A 474 11.05 3.79 -11.40
C PHE A 474 11.10 2.26 -11.55
N PHE A 475 10.30 1.68 -12.45
CA PHE A 475 10.33 0.23 -12.71
C PHE A 475 11.62 -0.23 -13.38
N ALA A 476 12.19 0.58 -14.28
CA ALA A 476 13.48 0.28 -14.88
C ALA A 476 14.61 0.22 -13.82
N TYR A 477 14.63 1.19 -12.90
CA TYR A 477 15.54 1.21 -11.76
C TYR A 477 15.38 -0.02 -10.86
N LEU A 478 14.14 -0.37 -10.51
CA LEU A 478 13.86 -1.54 -9.67
C LEU A 478 14.31 -2.84 -10.35
N LEU A 479 14.06 -3.00 -11.65
CA LEU A 479 14.52 -4.16 -12.42
C LEU A 479 16.05 -4.24 -12.40
N HIS A 480 16.74 -3.10 -12.53
CA HIS A 480 18.20 -3.05 -12.44
C HIS A 480 18.70 -3.43 -11.04
N ARG A 481 18.08 -2.91 -9.97
CA ARG A 481 18.41 -3.26 -8.59
C ARG A 481 18.26 -4.77 -8.33
N ASN A 482 17.14 -5.37 -8.75
CA ASN A 482 16.91 -6.80 -8.60
C ASN A 482 17.87 -7.67 -9.45
N LYS A 483 18.25 -7.20 -10.65
CA LYS A 483 19.29 -7.85 -11.46
C LYS A 483 20.67 -7.79 -10.80
N LYS A 484 21.02 -6.66 -10.16
CA LYS A 484 22.31 -6.51 -9.45
C LYS A 484 22.36 -7.42 -8.22
N LEU A 485 21.26 -7.52 -7.47
CA LEU A 485 21.12 -8.48 -6.38
C LEU A 485 21.27 -9.93 -6.91
N ARG A 486 20.57 -10.32 -7.97
CA ARG A 486 20.72 -11.67 -8.58
C ARG A 486 22.10 -11.94 -9.19
N LYS A 487 22.79 -10.92 -9.73
CA LYS A 487 24.15 -11.07 -10.29
C LYS A 487 25.22 -11.14 -9.20
N GLY A 488 25.01 -10.51 -8.04
CA GLY A 488 25.86 -10.73 -6.86
C GLY A 488 25.66 -12.13 -6.24
N MET A 489 24.54 -12.78 -6.54
CA MET A 489 24.20 -14.16 -6.11
C MET A 489 24.55 -15.25 -7.14
N MET A 490 25.18 -14.89 -8.27
CA MET A 490 25.76 -15.87 -9.19
C MET A 490 27.27 -15.91 -8.96
N PRO A 491 27.86 -17.10 -8.72
CA PRO A 491 29.29 -17.24 -8.44
C PRO A 491 30.19 -16.74 -9.58
#